data_AF-A0A1H8FKT7-F1
#
_entry.id   AF-A0A1H8FKT7-F1
#
_cell.length_a   1.000
_cell.length_b   1.000
_cell.length_c   1.000
_cell.angle_alpha   90.00
_cell.angle_beta   90.00
_cell.angle_gamma   90.00
#
_symmetry.space_group_name_H-M   'P 1'
#
loop_
_entity.id
_entity.type
_entity.pdbx_description
1 polymer ?
#
loop_
_entity_poly.entity_id
_entity_poly.type
_entity_poly.pdbx_seq_one_letter_code
_entity_poly.pdbx_strand_id
1 'polypeptide(L)'
;MSQPVFSRHKETVWLSDSATESDNISAVTDIENLYRNHHRWLLTWLRQKLNCGHKAADVADDTIARILTLSHLPCLRRPRAYLATTAKRLLIDQSRRQKRVVSAMQILDKICSALAGPAEKPRMVFLLHYIEGQTHYVIADTLGVSDRMVRKYLVQTLVHCYHFYESK
;
A
#
# COMPACT_ATOMS: atom_id res chain seq x y z
N MET A 1 57.39 -5.13 10.18
CA MET A 1 57.21 -6.50 9.64
C MET A 1 56.50 -7.36 10.67
N SER A 2 55.70 -8.30 10.18
CA SER A 2 54.86 -9.34 10.82
C SER A 2 54.80 -9.54 12.35
N GLN A 3 53.55 -9.54 12.84
CA GLN A 3 52.88 -10.43 13.83
C GLN A 3 53.49 -11.86 13.91
N PRO A 4 53.41 -12.62 15.05
CA PRO A 4 52.13 -13.16 15.57
C PRO A 4 52.07 -13.47 17.11
N VAL A 5 51.00 -13.97 17.80
CA VAL A 5 49.51 -13.95 17.68
C VAL A 5 48.86 -14.45 19.02
N PHE A 6 47.61 -14.04 19.31
CA PHE A 6 46.59 -14.62 20.23
C PHE A 6 46.63 -14.45 21.77
N SER A 7 45.60 -13.76 22.27
CA SER A 7 44.97 -13.99 23.58
C SER A 7 44.16 -15.30 23.58
N ARG A 8 44.08 -16.01 24.71
CA ARG A 8 42.97 -16.95 24.96
C ARG A 8 42.64 -17.05 26.45
N HIS A 9 41.70 -16.21 26.89
CA HIS A 9 41.00 -16.47 28.15
C HIS A 9 40.28 -17.82 28.06
N LYS A 10 40.40 -18.62 29.11
CA LYS A 10 39.73 -19.91 29.23
C LYS A 10 38.35 -19.72 29.83
N GLU A 11 37.38 -20.38 29.19
CA GLU A 11 36.31 -21.16 29.83
C GLU A 11 35.59 -20.51 31.02
N THR A 12 34.45 -19.86 30.74
CA THR A 12 33.34 -19.78 31.69
C THR A 12 32.01 -20.15 31.03
N VAL A 13 31.52 -21.34 31.38
CA VAL A 13 30.09 -21.66 31.62
C VAL A 13 29.10 -21.40 30.48
N TRP A 14 28.83 -22.44 29.67
CA TRP A 14 27.58 -22.59 28.92
C TRP A 14 26.50 -23.21 29.81
N LEU A 15 25.85 -22.42 30.68
CA LEU A 15 24.89 -22.97 31.65
C LEU A 15 23.81 -21.97 32.12
N SER A 16 23.07 -21.36 31.19
CA SER A 16 21.69 -20.89 31.42
C SER A 16 21.00 -20.44 30.12
N ASP A 17 20.28 -21.34 29.44
CA ASP A 17 19.33 -20.95 28.36
C ASP A 17 18.07 -21.85 28.31
N SER A 18 17.79 -22.60 29.38
CA SER A 18 16.64 -23.51 29.46
C SER A 18 15.30 -22.84 29.81
N ALA A 19 15.30 -21.54 30.12
CA ALA A 19 14.11 -20.79 30.50
C ALA A 19 13.38 -20.17 29.29
N THR A 20 14.14 -19.63 28.32
CA THR A 20 13.63 -18.98 27.10
C THR A 20 12.98 -19.98 26.13
N GLU A 21 13.48 -21.22 26.10
CA GLU A 21 13.00 -22.27 25.21
C GLU A 21 11.62 -22.82 25.62
N SER A 22 11.35 -22.91 26.94
CA SER A 22 10.07 -23.42 27.47
C SER A 22 8.89 -22.48 27.19
N ASP A 23 9.06 -21.17 27.43
CA ASP A 23 8.03 -20.16 27.14
C ASP A 23 7.75 -20.04 25.63
N ASN A 24 8.80 -20.15 24.81
CA ASN A 24 8.68 -20.13 23.35
C ASN A 24 7.89 -21.34 22.82
N ILE A 25 8.20 -22.56 23.31
CA ILE A 25 7.47 -23.78 22.93
C ILE A 25 6.00 -23.70 23.34
N SER A 26 5.67 -23.13 24.51
CA SER A 26 4.28 -22.92 24.92
C SER A 26 3.56 -21.94 23.99
N ALA A 27 4.18 -20.80 23.67
CA ALA A 27 3.60 -19.79 22.79
C ALA A 27 3.37 -20.31 21.35
N VAL A 28 4.33 -21.08 20.80
CA VAL A 28 4.18 -21.74 19.49
C VAL A 28 3.03 -22.74 19.51
N THR A 29 2.90 -23.52 20.59
CA THR A 29 1.82 -24.51 20.76
C THR A 29 0.45 -23.84 20.88
N ASP A 30 0.34 -22.74 21.62
CA ASP A 30 -0.89 -21.95 21.74
C ASP A 30 -1.29 -21.31 20.41
N ILE A 31 -0.32 -20.82 19.63
CA ILE A 31 -0.52 -20.29 18.28
C ILE A 31 -1.02 -21.38 17.32
N GLU A 32 -0.39 -22.56 17.32
CA GLU A 32 -0.80 -23.68 16.46
C GLU A 32 -2.21 -24.16 16.81
N ASN A 33 -2.53 -24.25 18.10
CA ASN A 33 -3.88 -24.55 18.58
C ASN A 33 -4.90 -23.47 18.19
N LEU A 34 -4.56 -22.19 18.31
CA LEU A 34 -5.43 -21.09 17.87
C LEU A 34 -5.73 -21.19 16.37
N TYR A 35 -4.71 -21.46 15.56
CA TYR A 35 -4.82 -21.64 14.11
C TYR A 35 -5.73 -22.83 13.77
N ARG A 36 -5.38 -24.04 14.23
CA ARG A 36 -6.12 -25.28 13.93
C ARG A 36 -7.59 -25.21 14.39
N ASN A 37 -7.86 -24.64 15.57
CA ASN A 37 -9.20 -24.62 16.16
C ASN A 37 -10.11 -23.49 15.67
N HIS A 38 -9.57 -22.42 15.06
CA HIS A 38 -10.37 -21.24 14.70
C HIS A 38 -10.27 -20.80 13.24
N HIS A 39 -9.20 -21.13 12.50
CA HIS A 39 -9.06 -20.75 11.09
C HIS A 39 -10.19 -21.33 10.23
N ARG A 40 -10.53 -22.63 10.38
CA ARG A 40 -11.64 -23.26 9.63
C ARG A 40 -13.00 -22.60 9.90
N TRP A 41 -13.27 -22.24 11.16
CA TRP A 41 -14.50 -21.54 11.54
C TRP A 41 -14.54 -20.12 10.94
N LEU A 42 -13.42 -19.40 10.98
CA LEU A 42 -13.28 -18.05 10.42
C LEU A 42 -13.48 -18.06 8.90
N LEU A 43 -12.88 -19.03 8.19
CA LEU A 43 -13.09 -19.23 6.75
C LEU A 43 -14.56 -19.48 6.42
N THR A 44 -15.26 -20.37 7.14
CA THR A 44 -16.69 -20.63 6.89
C THR A 44 -17.54 -19.37 7.13
N TRP A 45 -17.27 -18.63 8.20
CA TRP A 45 -17.96 -17.37 8.51
C TRP A 45 -17.68 -16.28 7.48
N LEU A 46 -16.43 -16.14 7.03
CA LEU A 46 -16.05 -15.19 5.97
C LEU A 46 -16.68 -15.57 4.62
N ARG A 47 -16.70 -16.85 4.25
CA ARG A 47 -17.37 -17.33 3.01
C ARG A 47 -18.88 -17.11 3.03
N GLN A 48 -19.52 -17.13 4.21
CA GLN A 48 -20.94 -16.78 4.34
C GLN A 48 -21.19 -15.25 4.25
N LYS A 49 -20.19 -14.41 4.60
CA LYS A 49 -20.30 -12.95 4.51
C LYS A 49 -19.77 -12.33 3.22
N LEU A 50 -18.87 -13.01 2.53
CA LEU A 50 -18.20 -12.54 1.32
C LEU A 50 -18.60 -13.44 0.16
N ASN A 51 -19.22 -12.86 -0.87
CA ASN A 51 -19.65 -13.58 -2.07
C ASN A 51 -18.48 -14.00 -3.00
N CYS A 52 -17.30 -14.26 -2.43
CA CYS A 52 -16.06 -14.58 -3.14
C CYS A 52 -15.15 -15.43 -2.23
N GLY A 53 -14.95 -16.70 -2.61
CA GLY A 53 -14.22 -17.68 -1.80
C GLY A 53 -12.73 -17.35 -1.59
N HIS A 54 -12.08 -16.75 -2.59
CA HIS A 54 -10.67 -16.34 -2.51
C HIS A 54 -10.48 -15.18 -1.52
N LYS A 55 -11.25 -14.09 -1.66
CA LYS A 55 -11.21 -12.96 -0.71
C LYS A 55 -11.50 -13.38 0.74
N ALA A 56 -12.30 -14.43 0.94
CA ALA A 56 -12.54 -14.99 2.26
C ALA A 56 -11.34 -15.77 2.83
N ALA A 57 -10.49 -16.35 1.97
CA ALA A 57 -9.22 -16.95 2.37
C ALA A 57 -8.19 -15.87 2.71
N ASP A 58 -7.95 -14.92 1.77
CA ASP A 58 -6.99 -13.83 1.95
C ASP A 58 -7.22 -13.07 3.28
N VAL A 59 -8.48 -12.75 3.59
CA VAL A 59 -8.84 -12.03 4.82
C VAL A 59 -8.72 -12.90 6.07
N ALA A 60 -8.89 -14.22 5.97
CA ALA A 60 -8.63 -15.14 7.08
C ALA A 60 -7.13 -15.21 7.39
N ASP A 61 -6.31 -15.32 6.35
CA ASP A 61 -4.85 -15.38 6.45
C ASP A 61 -4.28 -14.06 6.96
N ASP A 62 -4.71 -12.91 6.44
CA ASP A 62 -4.38 -11.57 6.98
C ASP A 62 -4.78 -11.43 8.46
N THR A 63 -5.95 -11.97 8.86
CA THR A 63 -6.42 -11.92 10.25
C THR A 63 -5.50 -12.73 11.17
N ILE A 64 -5.05 -13.91 10.73
CA ILE A 64 -4.11 -14.74 11.47
C ILE A 64 -2.73 -14.09 11.49
N ALA A 65 -2.18 -13.70 10.34
CA ALA A 65 -0.88 -13.03 10.24
C ALA A 65 -0.80 -11.79 11.14
N ARG A 66 -1.87 -10.99 11.19
CA ARG A 66 -1.96 -9.83 12.10
C ARG A 66 -1.88 -10.22 13.58
N ILE A 67 -2.40 -11.37 13.97
CA ILE A 67 -2.31 -11.90 15.33
C ILE A 67 -0.94 -12.51 15.61
N LEU A 68 -0.33 -13.19 14.63
CA LEU A 68 1.04 -13.70 14.73
C LEU A 68 2.08 -12.57 14.89
N THR A 69 1.82 -11.39 14.33
CA THR A 69 2.67 -10.19 14.55
C THR A 69 2.50 -9.53 15.93
N LEU A 70 1.62 -10.04 16.80
CA LEU A 70 1.51 -9.56 18.18
C LEU A 70 2.57 -10.25 19.03
N SER A 71 3.51 -9.49 19.58
CA SER A 71 4.57 -9.98 20.47
C SER A 71 4.08 -10.57 21.80
N HIS A 72 2.79 -10.44 22.09
CA HIS A 72 2.08 -11.18 23.12
C HIS A 72 0.67 -11.50 22.58
N LEU A 73 0.25 -12.76 22.63
CA LEU A 73 -1.16 -13.08 22.40
C LEU A 73 -1.96 -12.58 23.62
N PRO A 74 -3.00 -11.75 23.44
CA PRO A 74 -3.89 -11.42 24.54
C PRO A 74 -4.58 -12.69 25.03
N CYS A 75 -4.84 -12.83 26.34
CA CYS A 75 -5.59 -13.97 26.88
C CYS A 75 -7.04 -13.96 26.37
N LEU A 76 -7.29 -14.61 25.24
CA LEU A 76 -8.55 -14.54 24.50
C LEU A 76 -9.66 -15.36 25.17
N ARG A 77 -10.35 -14.78 26.17
CA ARG A 77 -11.55 -15.38 26.78
C ARG A 77 -12.71 -15.62 25.79
N ARG A 78 -12.69 -14.97 24.61
CA ARG A 78 -13.65 -15.18 23.49
C ARG A 78 -12.93 -15.05 22.14
N PRO A 79 -12.14 -16.05 21.70
CA PRO A 79 -11.24 -15.92 20.56
C PRO A 79 -11.99 -15.67 19.24
N ARG A 80 -13.10 -16.37 19.01
CA ARG A 80 -13.97 -16.21 17.83
C ARG A 80 -14.51 -14.77 17.66
N ALA A 81 -14.88 -14.11 18.76
CA ALA A 81 -15.40 -12.73 18.72
C ALA A 81 -14.30 -11.72 18.39
N TYR A 82 -13.08 -11.94 18.91
CA TYR A 82 -11.91 -11.14 18.58
C TYR A 82 -11.53 -11.30 17.11
N LEU A 83 -11.40 -12.54 16.62
CA LEU A 83 -11.12 -12.85 15.22
C LEU A 83 -12.11 -12.21 14.25
N ALA A 84 -13.42 -12.36 14.50
CA ALA A 84 -14.46 -11.74 13.67
C ALA A 84 -14.39 -10.20 13.69
N THR A 85 -13.98 -9.59 14.82
CA THR A 85 -13.79 -8.14 14.93
C THR A 85 -12.57 -7.66 14.14
N THR A 86 -11.45 -8.38 14.22
CA THR A 86 -10.22 -8.09 13.47
C THR A 86 -10.46 -8.25 11.97
N ALA A 87 -11.05 -9.36 11.53
CA ALA A 87 -11.42 -9.58 10.13
C ALA A 87 -12.38 -8.50 9.59
N LYS A 88 -13.38 -8.09 10.40
CA LYS A 88 -14.29 -7.00 10.03
C LYS A 88 -13.56 -5.65 9.87
N ARG A 89 -12.56 -5.36 10.71
CA ARG A 89 -11.73 -4.14 10.59
C ARG A 89 -10.90 -4.19 9.31
N LEU A 90 -10.22 -5.31 9.03
CA LEU A 90 -9.46 -5.52 7.80
C LEU A 90 -10.31 -5.31 6.54
N LEU A 91 -11.53 -5.86 6.50
CA LEU A 91 -12.47 -5.64 5.39
C LEU A 91 -12.87 -4.16 5.21
N ILE A 92 -13.10 -3.44 6.31
CA ILE A 92 -13.42 -2.00 6.27
C ILE A 92 -12.22 -1.21 5.72
N ASP A 93 -11.01 -1.51 6.18
CA ASP A 93 -9.80 -0.78 5.78
C ASP A 93 -9.36 -1.14 4.35
N GLN A 94 -9.54 -2.38 3.91
CA GLN A 94 -9.39 -2.79 2.50
C GLN A 94 -10.40 -2.05 1.60
N SER A 95 -11.68 -1.97 2.00
CA SER A 95 -12.70 -1.21 1.26
C SER A 95 -12.36 0.28 1.17
N ARG A 96 -11.89 0.89 2.27
CA ARG A 96 -11.41 2.28 2.30
C ARG A 96 -10.20 2.50 1.39
N ARG A 97 -9.22 1.58 1.40
CA ARG A 97 -8.04 1.61 0.52
C ARG A 97 -8.47 1.52 -0.95
N GLN A 98 -9.34 0.56 -1.30
CA GLN A 98 -9.84 0.41 -2.67
C GLN A 98 -10.58 1.67 -3.16
N LYS A 99 -11.43 2.28 -2.31
CA LYS A 99 -12.11 3.54 -2.64
C LYS A 99 -11.13 4.69 -2.93
N ARG A 100 -10.03 4.79 -2.18
CA ARG A 100 -8.97 5.79 -2.44
C ARG A 100 -8.28 5.56 -3.79
N VAL A 101 -7.92 4.31 -4.10
CA VAL A 101 -7.30 3.95 -5.40
C VAL A 101 -8.25 4.29 -6.55
N VAL A 102 -9.51 3.84 -6.49
CA VAL A 102 -10.52 4.13 -7.54
C VAL A 102 -10.76 5.64 -7.69
N SER A 103 -10.86 6.38 -6.58
CA SER A 103 -11.01 7.84 -6.61
C SER A 103 -9.81 8.54 -7.23
N ALA A 104 -8.58 8.10 -6.95
CA ALA A 104 -7.37 8.64 -7.59
C ALA A 104 -7.34 8.35 -9.10
N MET A 105 -7.72 7.13 -9.52
CA MET A 105 -7.85 6.77 -10.93
C MET A 105 -8.90 7.63 -11.65
N GLN A 106 -10.06 7.88 -11.02
CA GLN A 106 -11.09 8.77 -11.56
C GLN A 106 -10.64 10.22 -11.69
N ILE A 107 -9.80 10.73 -10.78
CA ILE A 107 -9.22 12.08 -10.89
C ILE A 107 -8.23 12.13 -12.06
N LEU A 108 -7.36 11.11 -12.18
CA LEU A 108 -6.41 11.02 -13.30
C LEU A 108 -7.12 10.93 -14.66
N ASP A 109 -8.17 10.11 -14.76
CA ASP A 109 -9.00 9.97 -15.97
C ASP A 109 -9.64 11.31 -16.40
N LYS A 110 -10.14 12.11 -15.44
CA LYS A 110 -10.65 13.46 -15.69
C LYS A 110 -9.57 14.39 -16.25
N ILE A 111 -8.36 14.36 -15.68
CA ILE A 111 -7.22 15.17 -16.15
C ILE A 111 -6.81 14.76 -17.57
N CYS A 112 -6.67 13.45 -17.83
CA CYS A 112 -6.37 12.91 -19.15
C CYS A 112 -7.43 13.31 -20.19
N SER A 113 -8.71 13.22 -19.82
CA SER A 113 -9.83 13.62 -20.70
C SER A 113 -9.81 15.12 -21.03
N ALA A 114 -9.56 15.99 -20.04
CA ALA A 114 -9.46 17.44 -20.25
C ALA A 114 -8.29 17.81 -21.18
N LEU A 115 -7.17 17.09 -21.08
CA LEU A 115 -5.98 17.27 -21.92
C LEU A 115 -6.05 16.57 -23.29
N ALA A 116 -7.05 15.71 -23.54
CA ALA A 116 -7.22 15.03 -24.82
C ALA A 116 -7.76 15.94 -25.93
N GLY A 117 -8.60 16.94 -25.60
CA GLY A 117 -9.20 17.86 -26.56
C GLY A 117 -8.29 18.89 -27.26
N PRO A 118 -7.28 19.54 -26.61
CA PRO A 118 -6.40 20.48 -27.31
C PRO A 118 -5.53 19.77 -28.35
N ALA A 119 -5.15 20.50 -29.40
CA ALA A 119 -4.21 20.03 -30.42
C ALA A 119 -2.83 19.69 -29.81
N GLU A 120 -2.05 18.90 -30.54
CA GLU A 120 -0.78 18.31 -30.10
C GLU A 120 0.22 19.36 -29.56
N LYS A 121 0.53 20.41 -30.33
CA LYS A 121 1.48 21.46 -29.89
C LYS A 121 1.03 22.18 -28.60
N PRO A 122 -0.22 22.68 -28.45
CA PRO A 122 -0.69 23.22 -27.19
C PRO A 122 -0.60 22.24 -26.00
N ARG A 123 -0.94 20.97 -26.22
CA ARG A 123 -0.84 19.93 -25.19
C ARG A 123 0.61 19.72 -24.74
N MET A 124 1.55 19.62 -25.69
CA MET A 124 2.98 19.50 -25.39
C MET A 124 3.50 20.72 -24.63
N VAL A 125 3.15 21.95 -25.05
CA VAL A 125 3.50 23.19 -24.33
C VAL A 125 3.05 23.14 -22.86
N PHE A 126 1.81 22.71 -22.61
CA PHE A 126 1.28 22.58 -21.25
C PHE A 126 2.05 21.54 -20.42
N LEU A 127 2.32 20.36 -20.98
CA LEU A 127 3.05 19.28 -20.30
C LEU A 127 4.50 19.67 -19.98
N LEU A 128 5.24 20.19 -20.97
CA LEU A 128 6.62 20.66 -20.79
C LEU A 128 6.70 21.74 -19.70
N HIS A 129 5.73 22.65 -19.64
CA HIS A 129 5.74 23.72 -18.64
C HIS A 129 5.34 23.24 -17.23
N TYR A 130 4.20 22.56 -17.09
CA TYR A 130 3.61 22.24 -15.78
C TYR A 130 4.01 20.89 -15.19
N ILE A 131 4.44 19.92 -16.01
CA ILE A 131 4.89 18.60 -15.55
C ILE A 131 6.41 18.51 -15.54
N GLU A 132 7.09 19.05 -16.55
CA GLU A 132 8.56 19.00 -16.66
C GLU A 132 9.25 20.28 -16.16
N GLY A 133 8.50 21.34 -15.83
CA GLY A 133 9.04 22.58 -15.27
C GLY A 133 9.83 23.45 -16.24
N GLN A 134 9.72 23.22 -17.55
CA GLN A 134 10.49 23.93 -18.57
C GLN A 134 10.07 25.42 -18.68
N THR A 135 11.06 26.27 -19.00
CA THR A 135 10.80 27.69 -19.25
C THR A 135 10.20 27.90 -20.64
N HIS A 136 9.45 28.99 -20.85
CA HIS A 136 8.86 29.28 -22.16
C HIS A 136 9.89 29.39 -23.29
N TYR A 137 11.12 29.83 -22.97
CA TYR A 137 12.23 29.90 -23.92
C TYR A 137 12.67 28.51 -24.41
N VAL A 138 12.88 27.57 -23.49
CA VAL A 138 13.27 26.18 -23.84
C VAL A 138 12.14 25.48 -24.59
N ILE A 139 10.88 25.71 -24.20
CA ILE A 139 9.70 25.17 -24.90
C ILE A 139 9.57 25.75 -26.32
N ALA A 140 9.83 27.05 -26.49
CA ALA A 140 9.80 27.73 -27.78
C ALA A 140 10.81 27.12 -28.76
N ASP A 141 12.05 26.93 -28.31
CA ASP A 141 13.13 26.28 -29.05
C ASP A 141 12.76 24.82 -29.39
N THR A 142 12.39 24.03 -28.38
CA THR A 142 12.06 22.60 -28.50
C THR A 142 10.94 22.30 -29.52
N LEU A 143 9.93 23.19 -29.63
CA LEU A 143 8.76 22.97 -30.49
C LEU A 143 8.79 23.78 -31.81
N GLY A 144 9.85 24.56 -32.03
CA GLY A 144 10.01 25.44 -33.19
C GLY A 144 8.92 26.51 -33.27
N VAL A 145 8.59 27.16 -32.15
CA VAL A 145 7.54 28.20 -32.04
C VAL A 145 8.06 29.42 -31.28
N SER A 146 7.46 30.59 -31.47
CA SER A 146 7.85 31.78 -30.70
C SER A 146 7.29 31.75 -29.27
N ASP A 147 7.98 32.38 -28.31
CA ASP A 147 7.50 32.55 -26.92
C ASP A 147 6.08 33.16 -26.85
N ARG A 148 5.75 34.09 -27.76
CA ARG A 148 4.38 34.64 -27.89
C ARG A 148 3.35 33.55 -28.22
N MET A 149 3.73 32.55 -29.01
CA MET A 149 2.89 31.39 -29.32
C MET A 149 2.83 30.40 -28.15
N VAL A 150 3.93 30.18 -27.43
CA VAL A 150 3.94 29.37 -26.19
C VAL A 150 2.94 29.93 -25.18
N ARG A 151 3.00 31.24 -24.89
CA ARG A 151 2.04 31.92 -24.02
C ARG A 151 0.58 31.80 -24.51
N LYS A 152 0.34 31.95 -25.82
CA LYS A 152 -1.00 31.75 -26.41
C LYS A 152 -1.50 30.31 -26.21
N TYR A 153 -0.64 29.33 -26.43
CA TYR A 153 -0.95 27.91 -26.32
C TYR A 153 -1.22 27.47 -24.86
N LEU A 154 -0.48 28.01 -23.88
CA LEU A 154 -0.77 27.81 -22.46
C LEU A 154 -2.18 28.30 -22.11
N VAL A 155 -2.50 29.56 -22.46
CA VAL A 155 -3.83 30.14 -22.20
C VAL A 155 -4.94 29.35 -22.90
N GLN A 156 -4.75 29.00 -24.18
CA GLN A 156 -5.74 28.20 -24.93
C GLN A 156 -5.98 26.82 -24.30
N THR A 157 -4.93 26.17 -23.80
CA THR A 157 -5.04 24.85 -23.14
C THR A 157 -5.72 24.95 -21.78
N LEU A 158 -5.40 25.97 -20.98
CA LEU A 158 -6.05 26.24 -19.69
C LEU A 158 -7.54 26.55 -19.85
N VAL A 159 -7.90 27.41 -20.81
CA VAL A 159 -9.31 27.74 -21.12
C VAL A 159 -10.08 26.50 -21.59
N HIS A 160 -9.47 25.66 -22.43
CA HIS A 160 -10.07 24.38 -22.81
C HIS A 160 -10.32 23.46 -21.60
N CYS A 161 -9.33 23.31 -20.72
CA CYS A 161 -9.47 22.48 -19.51
C CYS A 161 -10.55 23.03 -18.56
N TYR A 162 -10.65 24.36 -18.43
CA TYR A 162 -11.70 25.01 -17.64
C TYR A 162 -13.10 24.72 -18.19
N HIS A 163 -13.34 24.98 -19.49
CA HIS A 163 -14.65 24.69 -20.10
C HIS A 163 -15.00 23.21 -20.10
N PHE A 164 -14.02 22.31 -20.27
CA PHE A 164 -14.25 20.87 -20.14
C PHE A 164 -14.66 20.46 -18.71
N TYR A 165 -14.14 21.15 -17.69
CA TYR A 165 -14.52 20.93 -16.29
C TYR A 165 -15.89 21.52 -15.97
N GLU A 166 -16.23 22.68 -16.52
CA GLU A 166 -17.50 23.40 -16.29
C GLU A 166 -18.69 22.76 -17.02
N SER A 167 -18.44 22.04 -18.12
CA SER A 167 -19.46 21.41 -18.96
C SER A 167 -19.96 20.03 -18.46
N LYS A 168 -19.64 19.60 -17.22
CA LYS A 168 -19.89 18.21 -16.77
C LYS A 168 -20.19 18.05 -15.27
#